data_AF-A0A3D1V4T8-F1
#
_entry.id   AF-A0A3D1V4T8-F1
#
_cell.length_a   1.000
_cell.length_b   1.000
_cell.length_c   1.000
_cell.angle_alpha   90.00
_cell.angle_beta   90.00
_cell.angle_gamma   90.00
#
_symmetry.space_group_name_H-M   'P 1'
#
loop_
_entity.id
_entity.type
_entity.pdbx_description
1 polymer ?
#
loop_
_entity_poly.entity_id
_entity_poly.type
_entity_poly.pdbx_seq_one_letter_code
_entity_poly.pdbx_strand_id
1 'polypeptide(L)' 'SECGSLMAPIGVFYRPNLEQMVVHRCLGCGAVRYNRVAADDNPVLLAELPVIDPQTIEDRDATI' A
#
# COMPACT_ATOMS: atom_id res chain seq x y z
N SER A 1 -13.20 2.39 -1.60
CA SER A 1 -14.17 2.15 -0.54
C SER A 1 -14.90 3.42 -0.20
N GLU A 2 -16.20 3.32 0.06
CA GLU A 2 -17.04 4.44 0.51
C GLU A 2 -17.10 4.54 2.05
N CYS A 3 -16.29 3.74 2.77
CA CYS A 3 -16.39 3.61 4.22
C CYS A 3 -15.87 4.82 5.02
N GLY A 4 -15.20 5.79 4.38
CA GLY A 4 -14.71 7.02 5.01
C GLY A 4 -13.61 6.86 6.08
N SER A 5 -13.18 5.64 6.39
CA SER A 5 -12.15 5.38 7.41
C SER A 5 -10.75 5.77 6.93
N LEU A 6 -9.85 5.97 7.90
CA LEU A 6 -8.43 6.21 7.63
C LEU A 6 -7.76 4.99 7.00
N MET A 7 -6.68 5.24 6.27
CA MET A 7 -5.83 4.21 5.68
C MET A 7 -4.44 4.25 6.31
N ALA A 8 -3.89 3.08 6.62
CA ALA A 8 -2.52 2.94 7.10
C ALA A 8 -1.58 2.50 5.95
N PRO A 9 -0.37 3.07 5.85
CA PRO A 9 0.66 2.54 4.97
C PRO A 9 1.19 1.24 5.59
N ILE A 10 1.08 0.13 4.86
CA ILE A 10 1.47 -1.20 5.36
C ILE A 10 2.70 -1.77 4.67
N GLY A 11 3.20 -1.10 3.63
CA GLY A 11 4.39 -1.51 2.91
C GLY A 11 4.59 -0.74 1.62
N VAL A 12 5.68 -1.07 0.94
CA VAL A 12 6.02 -0.58 -0.39
C VAL A 12 6.33 -1.75 -1.33
N PHE A 13 6.20 -1.53 -2.64
CA PHE A 13 6.67 -2.47 -3.66
C PHE A 13 7.17 -1.71 -4.88
N TYR A 14 7.83 -2.39 -5.81
CA TYR A 14 8.28 -1.78 -7.07
C TYR A 14 7.56 -2.42 -8.24
N ARG A 15 7.08 -1.60 -9.16
CA ARG A 15 6.61 -2.07 -10.47
C ARG A 15 7.81 -2.49 -11.34
N PRO A 16 7.59 -3.26 -12.42
CA PRO A 16 8.67 -3.66 -13.33
C PRO A 16 9.46 -2.50 -13.94
N ASN A 17 8.85 -1.31 -14.06
CA ASN A 17 9.48 -0.08 -14.53
C ASN A 17 10.24 0.69 -13.42
N LEU A 18 10.50 0.04 -12.27
CA LEU A 18 11.17 0.59 -11.09
C LEU A 18 10.40 1.69 -10.35
N GLU A 19 9.13 1.89 -10.67
CA GLU A 19 8.30 2.85 -9.97
C GLU A 19 7.90 2.33 -8.58
N GLN A 20 8.14 3.13 -7.54
CA GLN A 20 7.81 2.77 -6.17
C GLN A 20 6.31 2.99 -5.85
N MET A 21 5.72 1.88 -5.41
CA MET A 21 4.41 1.64 -4.81
C MET A 21 4.32 1.96 -3.32
N VAL A 22 3.37 2.75 -2.81
CA VAL A 22 2.95 2.66 -1.40
C VAL A 22 1.64 1.88 -1.30
N VAL A 23 1.64 0.85 -0.45
CA VAL A 23 0.46 0.03 -0.18
C VAL A 23 -0.25 0.56 1.05
N HIS A 24 -1.50 0.97 0.86
CA HIS A 24 -2.37 1.44 1.92
C HIS A 24 -3.47 0.42 2.18
N ARG A 25 -3.73 0.11 3.45
CA ARG A 25 -4.87 -0.69 3.90
C ARG A 25 -5.83 0.16 4.70
N CYS A 26 -7.10 0.10 4.34
CA CYS A 26 -8.16 0.76 5.10
C CYS A 26 -8.31 0.11 6.47
N LEU A 27 -8.27 0.93 7.53
CA LEU A 27 -8.42 0.45 8.91
C LEU A 27 -9.85 0.06 9.28
N GLY A 28 -10.84 0.45 8.46
CA GLY A 28 -12.25 0.10 8.68
C GLY A 28 -12.71 -1.12 7.89
N CYS A 29 -12.56 -1.09 6.56
CA CYS A 29 -13.07 -2.15 5.67
C CYS A 29 -12.00 -3.08 5.09
N GLY A 30 -10.73 -2.92 5.46
CA GLY A 30 -9.63 -3.77 4.97
C GLY A 30 -9.19 -3.50 3.53
N ALA A 31 -9.96 -2.75 2.74
CA ALA A 31 -9.64 -2.48 1.34
C ALA A 31 -8.23 -1.93 1.13
N VAL A 32 -7.57 -2.44 0.10
CA VAL A 32 -6.19 -2.12 -0.24
C VAL A 32 -6.13 -1.17 -1.45
N ARG A 33 -5.23 -0.20 -1.40
CA ARG A 33 -4.97 0.78 -2.47
C ARG A 33 -3.46 0.90 -2.69
N TYR A 34 -3.06 1.02 -3.95
CA TYR A 34 -1.67 1.28 -4.33
C TYR A 34 -1.54 2.70 -4.87
N ASN A 35 -0.71 3.50 -4.19
CA ASN A 35 -0.49 4.90 -4.56
C ASN A 35 0.94 5.08 -5.05
N ARG A 36 1.11 5.76 -6.18
CA ARG A 36 2.43 6.18 -6.68
C ARG A 36 3.06 7.14 -5.66
N VAL A 37 4.34 6.95 -5.36
CA VAL A 37 5.14 7.92 -4.60
C VAL A 37 5.24 9.25 -5.36
N ALA A 38 4.88 10.34 -4.70
CA ALA A 38 4.95 11.70 -5.21
C ALA A 38 6.31 12.35 -4.91
N ALA A 39 6.59 13.49 -5.55
CA ALA A 39 7.87 14.19 -5.38
C ALA A 39 8.04 14.86 -4.00
N ASP A 40 6.94 15.11 -3.31
CA ASP A 40 6.86 15.73 -1.98
C ASP A 40 6.71 14.71 -0.84
N ASP A 41 6.69 13.41 -1.15
CA ASP A 41 6.74 12.37 -0.12
C ASP A 41 8.10 12.36 0.59
N ASN A 42 8.09 12.05 1.89
CA ASN A 42 9.32 11.96 2.67
C ASN A 42 10.05 10.63 2.42
N PRO A 43 11.26 10.63 1.82
CA PRO A 43 11.96 9.40 1.45
C PRO A 43 12.41 8.57 2.66
N VAL A 44 12.63 9.19 3.83
CA VAL A 44 13.02 8.48 5.05
C VAL A 44 11.87 7.63 5.55
N LEU A 45 10.66 8.19 5.63
CA LEU A 45 9.47 7.46 6.06
C LEU A 45 9.09 6.33 5.09
N LEU A 46 9.28 6.54 3.79
CA LEU A 46 9.07 5.49 2.79
C LEU A 46 10.06 4.33 2.95
N ALA A 47 11.32 4.61 3.27
CA ALA A 47 12.35 3.60 3.48
C ALA A 47 12.15 2.78 4.78
N GLU A 48 11.41 3.32 5.74
CA GLU A 48 11.04 2.61 6.98
C GLU A 48 9.91 1.58 6.77
N LEU A 49 9.16 1.67 5.66
CA LEU A 49 8.11 0.71 5.33
C LEU A 49 8.69 -0.61 4.81
N PRO A 50 8.09 -1.75 5.15
CA PRO A 50 8.55 -3.04 4.64
C PRO A 50 8.31 -3.15 3.13
N VAL A 51 9.26 -3.76 2.41
CA VAL A 51 9.05 -4.19 1.03
C VAL A 51 8.19 -5.46 1.05
N ILE A 52 7.08 -5.44 0.33
CA ILE A 52 6.09 -6.53 0.30
C ILE A 52 5.75 -6.95 -1.12
N ASP A 53 5.23 -8.18 -1.27
CA ASP A 53 4.61 -8.64 -2.50
C ASP A 53 3.11 -8.32 -2.48
N PRO A 54 2.61 -7.40 -3.34
CA PRO A 54 1.21 -7.02 -3.35
C PRO A 54 0.26 -8.18 -3.70
N GLN A 55 0.72 -9.20 -4.44
CA GLN A 55 -0.13 -10.35 -4.79
C GLN A 55 -0.56 -11.12 -3.54
N THR A 56 0.37 -11.28 -2.59
CA THR A 56 0.08 -11.97 -1.32
C THR A 56 -0.91 -11.22 -0.42
N ILE A 57 -1.14 -9.93 -0.67
CA ILE A 57 -2.10 -9.12 0.09
C ILE A 57 -3.52 -9.26 -0.47
N GLU A 58 -3.65 -9.32 -1.80
CA GLU A 58 -4.93 -9.49 -2.49
C GLU A 58 -5.52 -10.88 -2.23
N ASP A 59 -4.69 -11.92 -2.25
CA ASP A 59 -5.12 -13.31 -2.07
C ASP A 59 -5.75 -13.58 -0.69
N ARG A 60 -5.33 -12.85 0.34
CA ARG A 60 -5.85 -13.00 1.72
C ARG A 60 -7.27 -12.45 1.89
N ASP A 61 -7.66 -11.49 1.06
CA ASP A 61 -8.99 -10.88 1.11
C ASP A 61 -9.98 -11.58 0.15
N ALA A 62 -9.51 -12.49 -0.73
CA ALA A 62 -10.33 -13.25 -1.68
C ALA A 62 -10.86 -14.59 -1.14
N THR A 63 -10.52 -14.97 0.09
CA THR A 63 -10.88 -16.27 0.70
C THR A 63 -12.01 -16.17 1.75
N ILE A 64 -12.79 -15.08 1.75
CA ILE A 64 -13.96 -14.90 2.64
C ILE A 64 -15.24 -14.81 1.81
#